data_AF-A0A2N7S6M4-F1
#
_entry.id   AF-A0A2N7S6M4-F1
#
_cell.length_a   1.000
_cell.length_b   1.000
_cell.length_c   1.000
_cell.angle_alpha   90.00
_cell.angle_beta   90.00
_cell.angle_gamma   90.00
#
_symmetry.space_group_name_H-M   'P 1'
#
loop_
_entity.id
_entity.type
_entity.pdbx_description
1 polymer ?
#
loop_
_entity_poly.entity_id
_entity_poly.type
_entity_poly.pdbx_seq_one_letter_code
_entity_poly.pdbx_strand_id
1 'polypeptide(L)'
;MASLQIGVQPWTHSVVGFDRGEWETCHVNSRVEFVLDGCGLTDLIGPDALSGYVSIFDASDIKLAAEVLMGRARLTDYFPSEGRIPLLFCSCGDPGEGVMTVRLSITKDTVTWDQWAWEHDSFPIEWLPHLPAYHFPFDGYEAALDEAGQMALEIMGTASSIIRIASPGQGIMHWLDKRKRGELACQLDLLDIEIIQPAPDLQDTDLRQLINEVQALRTALGASLSNRRYEPTREQSQQVVSSAAKILDSTEAFRLPGQTQESLEWLRGRFQSGA
;
A
#
# COMPACT_ATOMS: atom_id res chain seq x y z
N MET A 1 -4.71 -30.42 -6.44
CA MET A 1 -4.76 -29.59 -7.65
C MET A 1 -5.19 -28.22 -7.16
N ALA A 2 -4.38 -27.20 -7.42
CA ALA A 2 -4.61 -25.87 -6.86
C ALA A 2 -5.71 -25.14 -7.64
N SER A 3 -6.38 -24.19 -6.98
CA SER A 3 -7.29 -23.25 -7.62
C SER A 3 -6.64 -21.87 -7.73
N LEU A 4 -6.77 -21.27 -8.91
CA LEU A 4 -6.51 -19.86 -9.14
C LEU A 4 -7.85 -19.15 -9.31
N GLN A 5 -8.09 -18.13 -8.49
CA GLN A 5 -9.24 -17.24 -8.60
C GLN A 5 -8.74 -15.80 -8.70
N ILE A 6 -9.58 -14.92 -9.24
CA ILE A 6 -9.29 -13.51 -9.38
C ILE A 6 -10.15 -12.73 -8.40
N GLY A 7 -9.52 -11.87 -7.61
CA GLY A 7 -10.18 -10.94 -6.70
C GLY A 7 -9.84 -9.50 -7.02
N VAL A 8 -10.41 -8.60 -6.23
CA VAL A 8 -10.04 -7.18 -6.19
C VAL A 8 -9.47 -6.88 -4.83
N GLN A 9 -8.33 -6.19 -4.81
CA GLN A 9 -7.74 -5.69 -3.57
C GLN A 9 -7.51 -4.19 -3.66
N PRO A 10 -7.81 -3.41 -2.60
CA PRO A 10 -7.42 -2.01 -2.57
C PRO A 10 -5.90 -1.87 -2.50
N TRP A 11 -5.37 -0.83 -3.13
CA TRP A 11 -3.98 -0.44 -3.01
C TRP A 11 -3.86 1.08 -2.97
N THR A 12 -2.74 1.59 -2.46
CA THR A 12 -2.54 3.02 -2.26
C THR A 12 -1.41 3.58 -3.07
N HIS A 13 -1.67 4.70 -3.73
CA HIS A 13 -0.68 5.52 -4.40
C HIS A 13 -0.55 6.85 -3.67
N SER A 14 0.65 7.15 -3.17
CA SER A 14 0.94 8.43 -2.52
C SER A 14 1.57 9.39 -3.52
N VAL A 15 0.99 10.58 -3.67
CA VAL A 15 1.60 11.72 -4.37
C VAL A 15 2.14 12.66 -3.32
N VAL A 16 3.47 12.77 -3.23
CA VAL A 16 4.13 13.61 -2.24
C VAL A 16 4.22 15.05 -2.75
N GLY A 17 3.71 16.00 -1.97
CA GLY A 17 3.98 17.42 -2.16
C GLY A 17 5.39 17.75 -1.66
N PHE A 18 6.26 18.23 -2.54
CA PHE A 18 7.65 18.55 -2.22
C PHE A 18 7.80 19.94 -1.58
N ASP A 19 6.97 20.89 -1.98
CA ASP A 19 7.02 22.26 -1.51
C ASP A 19 5.99 22.57 -0.42
N ARG A 20 6.29 23.58 0.41
CA ARG A 20 5.40 24.06 1.46
C ARG A 20 4.11 24.61 0.86
N GLY A 21 2.97 24.10 1.32
CA GLY A 21 1.64 24.49 0.81
C GLY A 21 1.13 23.60 -0.32
N GLU A 22 1.97 22.66 -0.78
CA GLU A 22 1.50 21.52 -1.55
C GLU A 22 0.81 20.51 -0.64
N TRP A 23 0.05 19.62 -1.24
CA TRP A 23 -0.68 18.58 -0.55
C TRP A 23 0.02 17.25 -0.80
N GLU A 24 0.18 16.45 0.25
CA GLU A 24 0.40 15.03 0.08
C GLU A 24 -0.98 14.37 -0.05
N THR A 25 -1.18 13.60 -1.11
CA THR A 25 -2.42 12.87 -1.35
C THR A 25 -2.17 11.37 -1.34
N CYS A 26 -3.02 10.63 -0.63
CA CYS A 26 -3.13 9.19 -0.71
C CYS A 26 -4.36 8.85 -1.55
N HIS A 27 -4.12 8.19 -2.68
CA HIS A 27 -5.15 7.69 -3.58
C HIS A 27 -5.36 6.21 -3.30
N VAL A 28 -6.57 5.84 -2.89
CA VAL A 28 -6.96 4.44 -2.69
C VAL A 28 -7.58 3.95 -3.98
N ASN A 29 -6.83 3.16 -4.74
CA ASN A 29 -7.27 2.53 -5.98
C ASN A 29 -7.62 1.06 -5.73
N SER A 30 -8.09 0.38 -6.76
CA SER A 30 -8.29 -1.07 -6.76
C SER A 30 -7.33 -1.69 -7.77
N ARG A 31 -6.86 -2.90 -7.46
CA ARG A 31 -6.04 -3.72 -8.35
C ARG A 31 -6.63 -5.12 -8.45
N VAL A 32 -6.25 -5.84 -9.50
CA VAL A 32 -6.48 -7.27 -9.59
C VAL A 32 -5.63 -7.99 -8.54
N GLU A 33 -6.23 -8.97 -7.88
CA GLU A 33 -5.56 -9.83 -6.91
C GLU A 33 -5.63 -11.30 -7.33
N PHE A 34 -4.49 -11.99 -7.27
CA PHE A 34 -4.44 -13.43 -7.51
C PHE A 34 -4.75 -14.17 -6.20
N VAL A 35 -5.79 -14.99 -6.20
CA VAL A 35 -6.21 -15.77 -5.03
C VAL A 35 -5.83 -17.23 -5.26
N LEU A 36 -4.91 -17.73 -4.44
CA LEU A 36 -4.31 -19.06 -4.50
C LEU A 36 -4.87 -19.94 -3.38
N ASP A 37 -5.62 -20.98 -3.75
CA ASP A 37 -6.28 -21.89 -2.79
C ASP A 37 -7.10 -21.13 -1.71
N GLY A 38 -7.75 -20.04 -2.11
CA GLY A 38 -8.57 -19.18 -1.24
C GLY A 38 -7.79 -18.15 -0.42
N CYS A 39 -6.46 -18.06 -0.58
CA CYS A 39 -5.62 -17.05 0.07
C CYS A 39 -5.14 -16.02 -0.96
N GLY A 40 -5.28 -14.73 -0.67
CA GLY A 40 -4.72 -13.68 -1.54
C GLY A 40 -3.20 -13.78 -1.62
N LEU A 41 -2.63 -13.55 -2.79
CA LEU A 41 -1.18 -13.53 -2.99
C LEU A 41 -0.51 -12.54 -2.03
N THR A 42 -1.16 -11.42 -1.75
CA THR A 42 -0.71 -10.38 -0.83
C THR A 42 -0.66 -10.88 0.61
N ASP A 43 -1.65 -11.68 1.03
CA ASP A 43 -1.66 -12.28 2.37
C ASP A 43 -0.54 -13.32 2.52
N LEU A 44 -0.20 -14.01 1.43
CA LEU A 44 0.84 -15.04 1.41
C LEU A 44 2.26 -14.46 1.54
N ILE A 45 2.50 -13.25 1.06
CA ILE A 45 3.81 -12.59 1.09
C ILE A 45 4.02 -11.66 2.28
N GLY A 46 2.94 -11.31 2.99
CA GLY A 46 3.00 -10.60 4.27
C GLY A 46 2.55 -9.14 4.21
N PRO A 47 2.45 -8.49 5.39
CA PRO A 47 1.77 -7.21 5.58
C PRO A 47 2.38 -6.04 4.80
N ASP A 48 3.68 -6.08 4.50
CA ASP A 48 4.37 -5.02 3.75
C ASP A 48 3.91 -4.94 2.29
N ALA A 49 3.28 -5.99 1.75
CA ALA A 49 2.75 -6.00 0.39
C ALA A 49 1.37 -5.34 0.24
N LEU A 50 0.71 -4.99 1.34
CA LEU A 50 -0.59 -4.34 1.35
C LEU A 50 -0.50 -2.87 0.92
N SER A 51 0.61 -2.20 1.23
CA SER A 51 0.80 -0.78 0.89
C SER A 51 1.56 -0.64 -0.43
N GLY A 52 0.82 -0.33 -1.49
CA GLY A 52 1.40 0.27 -2.69
C GLY A 52 1.91 -0.68 -3.76
N TYR A 53 1.77 -1.99 -3.65
CA TYR A 53 2.03 -2.84 -4.81
C TYR A 53 0.89 -2.74 -5.84
N VAL A 54 1.14 -3.07 -7.09
CA VAL A 54 0.12 -3.16 -8.15
C VAL A 54 0.29 -4.45 -8.93
N SER A 55 -0.77 -4.96 -9.57
CA SER A 55 -0.63 -6.18 -10.37
C SER A 55 -0.01 -5.89 -11.74
N ILE A 56 0.40 -6.93 -12.46
CA ILE A 56 0.82 -6.79 -13.86
C ILE A 56 -0.24 -6.12 -14.75
N PHE A 57 -1.53 -6.30 -14.44
CA PHE A 57 -2.64 -5.70 -15.19
C PHE A 57 -2.79 -4.20 -14.94
N ASP A 58 -2.29 -3.70 -13.81
CA ASP A 58 -2.26 -2.28 -13.49
C ASP A 58 -0.98 -1.60 -14.00
N ALA A 59 0.13 -2.35 -14.05
CA ALA A 59 1.44 -1.86 -14.49
C ALA A 59 1.63 -1.87 -16.01
N SER A 60 0.80 -2.59 -16.76
CA SER A 60 0.98 -2.80 -18.20
C SER A 60 -0.34 -2.87 -18.97
N ASP A 61 -0.27 -2.92 -20.30
CA ASP A 61 -1.45 -3.17 -21.12
C ASP A 61 -2.06 -4.53 -20.77
N ILE A 62 -3.38 -4.59 -20.59
CA ILE A 62 -4.10 -5.79 -20.14
C ILE A 62 -3.85 -6.99 -21.05
N LYS A 63 -3.79 -6.77 -22.36
CA LYS A 63 -3.54 -7.86 -23.31
C LYS A 63 -2.08 -8.32 -23.20
N LEU A 64 -1.14 -7.39 -23.06
CA LEU A 64 0.25 -7.73 -22.82
C LEU A 64 0.42 -8.52 -21.51
N ALA A 65 -0.23 -8.10 -20.43
CA ALA A 65 -0.21 -8.78 -19.15
C ALA A 65 -0.63 -10.25 -19.28
N ALA A 66 -1.77 -10.51 -19.93
CA ALA A 66 -2.25 -11.88 -20.18
C ALA A 66 -1.26 -12.71 -21.00
N GLU A 67 -0.69 -12.15 -22.07
CA GLU A 67 0.30 -12.86 -22.90
C GLU A 67 1.61 -13.16 -22.15
N VAL A 68 2.05 -12.25 -21.25
CA VAL A 68 3.21 -12.47 -20.38
C VAL A 68 2.93 -13.60 -19.40
N LEU A 69 1.77 -13.59 -18.73
CA LEU A 69 1.37 -14.64 -17.79
C LEU A 69 1.19 -16.01 -18.48
N MET A 70 0.88 -16.03 -19.78
CA MET A 70 0.88 -17.25 -20.61
C MET A 70 2.27 -17.65 -21.14
N GLY A 71 3.32 -16.91 -20.81
CA GLY A 71 4.69 -17.16 -21.30
C GLY A 71 4.85 -16.95 -22.82
N ARG A 72 3.91 -16.23 -23.46
CA ARG A 72 3.88 -15.95 -24.90
C ARG A 72 4.53 -14.62 -25.24
N ALA A 73 4.66 -13.72 -24.27
CA ALA A 73 5.32 -12.42 -24.38
C ALA A 73 6.28 -12.17 -23.22
N ARG A 74 7.10 -11.12 -23.33
CA ARG A 74 7.91 -10.57 -22.23
C ARG A 74 7.51 -9.12 -21.98
N LEU A 75 7.53 -8.71 -20.72
CA LEU A 75 7.24 -7.32 -20.34
C LEU A 75 8.41 -6.40 -20.72
N THR A 76 9.64 -6.85 -20.49
CA THR A 76 10.86 -6.19 -20.96
C THR A 76 11.82 -7.23 -21.55
N ASP A 77 12.81 -6.80 -22.33
CA ASP A 77 13.76 -7.70 -22.99
C ASP A 77 14.71 -8.40 -21.99
N TYR A 78 14.96 -7.77 -20.84
CA TYR A 78 16.04 -8.17 -19.92
C TYR A 78 15.53 -8.67 -18.56
N PHE A 79 14.29 -8.33 -18.20
CA PHE A 79 13.80 -8.54 -16.84
C PHE A 79 12.27 -8.76 -16.80
N PRO A 80 11.75 -9.77 -16.07
CA PRO A 80 12.49 -10.74 -15.26
C PRO A 80 13.24 -11.77 -16.13
N SER A 81 14.05 -12.61 -15.48
CA SER A 81 14.82 -13.67 -16.15
C SER A 81 13.92 -14.61 -16.96
N GLU A 82 14.46 -15.19 -18.04
CA GLU A 82 13.70 -16.12 -18.91
C GLU A 82 13.04 -17.26 -18.12
N GLY A 83 11.77 -17.53 -18.44
CA GLY A 83 10.96 -18.54 -17.75
C GLY A 83 10.33 -18.04 -16.44
N ARG A 84 10.52 -16.78 -16.08
CA ARG A 84 9.84 -16.15 -14.94
C ARG A 84 8.83 -15.13 -15.43
N ILE A 85 7.72 -15.01 -14.70
CA ILE A 85 6.66 -14.02 -14.96
C ILE A 85 6.51 -13.09 -13.76
N PRO A 86 6.26 -11.80 -13.99
CA PRO A 86 5.98 -10.85 -12.92
C PRO A 86 4.50 -10.89 -12.53
N LEU A 87 4.21 -10.77 -11.23
CA LEU A 87 2.85 -10.81 -10.69
C LEU A 87 2.48 -9.49 -9.99
N LEU A 88 3.35 -8.99 -9.10
CA LEU A 88 3.14 -7.76 -8.33
C LEU A 88 4.34 -6.83 -8.47
N PHE A 89 4.10 -5.53 -8.63
CA PHE A 89 5.09 -4.48 -8.88
C PHE A 89 5.03 -3.44 -7.76
N CYS A 90 6.11 -2.69 -7.54
CA CYS A 90 6.05 -1.42 -6.82
C CYS A 90 4.90 -0.52 -7.31
N SER A 91 4.50 0.47 -6.52
CA SER A 91 3.47 1.45 -6.92
C SER A 91 3.82 2.22 -8.19
N CYS A 92 5.10 2.26 -8.54
CA CYS A 92 5.60 2.86 -9.77
C CYS A 92 5.23 2.07 -11.03
N GLY A 93 4.91 0.79 -10.91
CA GLY A 93 4.70 -0.11 -12.06
C GLY A 93 5.97 -0.46 -12.83
N ASP A 94 7.14 0.02 -12.40
CA ASP A 94 8.42 -0.32 -13.02
C ASP A 94 8.92 -1.66 -12.46
N PRO A 95 9.08 -2.70 -13.29
CA PRO A 95 9.62 -3.97 -12.81
C PRO A 95 11.03 -3.84 -12.21
N GLY A 96 11.86 -2.91 -12.71
CA GLY A 96 13.24 -2.76 -12.26
C GLY A 96 13.39 -2.25 -10.82
N GLU A 97 12.38 -1.56 -10.29
CA GLU A 97 12.32 -0.98 -8.93
C GLU A 97 11.81 -1.97 -7.87
N GLY A 98 11.39 -3.17 -8.29
CA GLY A 98 10.94 -4.23 -7.39
C GLY A 98 9.69 -4.93 -7.91
N VAL A 99 9.82 -6.23 -8.14
CA VAL A 99 8.74 -7.08 -8.65
C VAL A 99 8.75 -8.45 -8.00
N MET A 100 7.58 -8.95 -7.67
CA MET A 100 7.38 -10.33 -7.27
C MET A 100 7.23 -11.18 -8.52
N THR A 101 8.05 -12.22 -8.63
CA THR A 101 8.06 -13.10 -9.78
C THR A 101 7.93 -14.56 -9.37
N VAL A 102 7.49 -15.36 -10.32
CA VAL A 102 7.40 -16.80 -10.19
C VAL A 102 7.95 -17.46 -11.45
N ARG A 103 8.56 -18.64 -11.32
CA ARG A 103 8.89 -19.45 -12.49
C ARG A 103 7.59 -20.03 -13.05
N LEU A 104 7.39 -19.84 -14.34
CA LEU A 104 6.29 -20.38 -15.10
C LEU A 104 6.73 -21.65 -15.82
N SER A 105 5.96 -22.72 -15.69
CA SER A 105 6.11 -23.92 -16.51
C SER A 105 4.76 -24.37 -17.02
N ILE A 106 4.63 -24.43 -18.35
CA ILE A 106 3.39 -24.82 -19.03
C ILE A 106 3.60 -26.17 -19.71
N THR A 107 2.72 -27.10 -19.40
CA THR A 107 2.54 -28.36 -20.12
C THR A 107 1.16 -28.34 -20.81
N LYS A 108 0.84 -29.37 -21.58
CA LYS A 108 -0.42 -29.44 -22.33
C LYS A 108 -1.67 -29.24 -21.43
N ASP A 109 -1.66 -29.81 -20.23
CA ASP A 109 -2.84 -29.87 -19.36
C ASP A 109 -2.65 -29.11 -18.05
N THR A 110 -1.45 -28.57 -17.78
CA THR A 110 -1.12 -28.00 -16.47
C THR A 110 -0.17 -26.82 -16.58
N VAL A 111 -0.47 -25.76 -15.84
CA VAL A 111 0.39 -24.60 -15.56
C VAL A 111 0.94 -24.72 -14.15
N THR A 112 2.24 -24.51 -13.99
CA THR A 112 2.92 -24.55 -12.69
C THR A 112 3.57 -23.21 -12.39
N TRP A 113 3.33 -22.75 -11.16
CA TRP A 113 3.96 -21.59 -10.54
C TRP A 113 4.81 -22.08 -9.37
N ASP A 114 6.13 -21.91 -9.46
CA ASP A 114 7.05 -22.24 -8.38
C ASP A 114 8.30 -21.34 -8.37
N GLN A 115 9.25 -21.58 -7.46
CA GLN A 115 10.47 -20.77 -7.32
C GLN A 115 10.18 -19.27 -7.21
N TRP A 116 9.36 -18.91 -6.23
CA TRP A 116 8.95 -17.54 -5.94
C TRP A 116 10.13 -16.67 -5.51
N ALA A 117 10.15 -15.40 -5.95
CA ALA A 117 11.16 -14.45 -5.51
C ALA A 117 10.68 -12.99 -5.62
N TRP A 118 11.32 -12.13 -4.85
CA TRP A 118 11.41 -10.70 -5.13
C TRP A 118 12.67 -10.43 -5.97
N GLU A 119 12.49 -9.73 -7.08
CA GLU A 119 13.56 -9.32 -7.98
C GLU A 119 13.59 -7.80 -8.09
N HIS A 120 14.80 -7.24 -8.20
CA HIS A 120 15.06 -5.83 -8.43
C HIS A 120 16.35 -5.74 -9.26
N ASP A 121 16.39 -4.86 -10.26
CA ASP A 121 17.53 -4.75 -11.17
C ASP A 121 18.89 -4.47 -10.48
N SER A 122 18.85 -3.81 -9.32
CA SER A 122 20.05 -3.37 -8.59
C SER A 122 20.40 -4.22 -7.38
N PHE A 123 19.59 -5.24 -7.03
CA PHE A 123 19.78 -6.04 -5.83
C PHE A 123 19.75 -7.55 -6.12
N PRO A 124 20.38 -8.37 -5.26
CA PRO A 124 20.28 -9.82 -5.39
C PRO A 124 18.83 -10.30 -5.30
N ILE A 125 18.52 -11.38 -6.03
CA ILE A 125 17.21 -12.05 -5.96
C ILE A 125 16.95 -12.54 -4.53
N GLU A 126 15.81 -12.14 -3.98
CA GLU A 126 15.34 -12.59 -2.67
C GLU A 126 14.31 -13.72 -2.86
N TRP A 127 14.74 -14.95 -2.63
CA TRP A 127 13.90 -16.13 -2.78
C TRP A 127 12.86 -16.24 -1.65
N LEU A 128 11.66 -16.69 -2.00
CA LEU A 128 10.54 -16.94 -1.09
C LEU A 128 10.29 -18.45 -0.94
N PRO A 129 11.19 -19.22 -0.28
CA PRO A 129 11.12 -20.68 -0.23
C PRO A 129 9.96 -21.23 0.61
N HIS A 130 9.27 -20.37 1.36
CA HIS A 130 8.10 -20.73 2.15
C HIS A 130 6.82 -20.87 1.31
N LEU A 131 6.79 -20.30 0.10
CA LEU A 131 5.66 -20.42 -0.82
C LEU A 131 5.72 -21.76 -1.58
N PRO A 132 4.62 -22.54 -1.61
CA PRO A 132 4.61 -23.83 -2.27
C PRO A 132 4.56 -23.69 -3.79
N ALA A 133 4.82 -24.79 -4.50
CA ALA A 133 4.51 -24.89 -5.92
C ALA A 133 2.98 -25.04 -6.10
N TYR A 134 2.40 -24.23 -6.98
CA TYR A 134 1.00 -24.31 -7.36
C TYR A 134 0.86 -24.90 -8.76
N HIS A 135 -0.13 -25.78 -8.92
CA HIS A 135 -0.41 -26.48 -10.17
C HIS A 135 -1.87 -26.31 -10.55
N PHE A 136 -2.11 -25.62 -11.66
CA PHE A 136 -3.43 -25.28 -12.17
C PHE A 136 -3.73 -26.06 -13.46
N PRO A 137 -4.96 -26.52 -13.67
CA PRO A 137 -5.41 -26.96 -14.99
C PRO A 137 -5.21 -25.85 -16.02
N PHE A 138 -4.72 -26.18 -17.21
CA PHE A 138 -4.45 -25.19 -18.26
C PHE A 138 -5.69 -24.35 -18.60
N ASP A 139 -6.83 -25.00 -18.86
CA ASP A 139 -8.09 -24.31 -19.21
C ASP A 139 -8.58 -23.40 -18.07
N GLY A 140 -8.40 -23.83 -16.82
CA GLY A 140 -8.78 -23.03 -15.65
C GLY A 140 -7.87 -21.82 -15.45
N TYR A 141 -6.58 -21.96 -15.76
CA TYR A 141 -5.63 -20.87 -15.73
C TYR A 141 -5.93 -19.82 -16.81
N GLU A 142 -6.19 -20.26 -18.05
CA GLU A 142 -6.53 -19.35 -19.16
C GLU A 142 -7.83 -18.58 -18.86
N ALA A 143 -8.85 -19.25 -18.35
CA ALA A 143 -10.10 -18.60 -17.93
C ALA A 143 -9.89 -17.56 -16.81
N ALA A 144 -9.02 -17.86 -15.84
CA ALA A 144 -8.68 -16.91 -14.77
C ALA A 144 -7.95 -15.67 -15.31
N LEU A 145 -7.08 -15.81 -16.32
CA LEU A 145 -6.44 -14.65 -16.94
C LEU A 145 -7.41 -13.78 -17.73
N ASP A 146 -8.40 -14.38 -18.41
CA ASP A 146 -9.47 -13.64 -19.07
C ASP A 146 -10.33 -12.87 -18.05
N GLU A 147 -10.67 -13.50 -16.92
CA GLU A 147 -11.38 -12.86 -15.80
C GLU A 147 -10.57 -11.70 -15.22
N ALA A 148 -9.27 -11.88 -15.01
CA ALA A 148 -8.36 -10.84 -14.55
C ALA A 148 -8.35 -9.64 -15.50
N GLY A 149 -8.29 -9.88 -16.81
CA GLY A 149 -8.33 -8.81 -17.81
C GLY A 149 -9.65 -8.03 -17.81
N GLN A 150 -10.78 -8.72 -17.65
CA GLN A 150 -12.09 -8.07 -17.54
C GLN A 150 -12.19 -7.23 -16.26
N MET A 151 -11.77 -7.80 -15.13
CA MET A 151 -11.79 -7.13 -13.83
C MET A 151 -10.88 -5.90 -13.81
N ALA A 152 -9.70 -5.98 -14.44
CA ALA A 152 -8.80 -4.85 -14.61
C ALA A 152 -9.46 -3.69 -15.37
N LEU A 153 -10.25 -3.96 -16.42
CA LEU A 153 -11.00 -2.93 -17.15
C LEU A 153 -12.07 -2.26 -16.27
N GLU A 154 -12.75 -3.03 -15.41
CA GLU A 154 -13.81 -2.53 -14.54
C GLU A 154 -13.28 -1.58 -13.46
N ILE A 155 -12.09 -1.84 -12.95
CA ILE A 155 -11.48 -1.08 -11.84
C ILE A 155 -10.52 0.03 -12.31
N MET A 156 -10.19 0.09 -13.60
CA MET A 156 -9.18 1.01 -14.15
C MET A 156 -9.52 2.48 -13.92
N GLY A 157 -8.51 3.26 -13.53
CA GLY A 157 -8.53 4.73 -13.57
C GLY A 157 -9.46 5.41 -12.55
N THR A 158 -10.06 4.66 -11.62
CA THR A 158 -10.99 5.21 -10.64
C THR A 158 -10.47 5.01 -9.22
N ALA A 159 -9.92 6.07 -8.63
CA ALA A 159 -9.63 6.08 -7.21
C ALA A 159 -10.96 5.96 -6.44
N SER A 160 -11.06 4.96 -5.58
CA SER A 160 -12.19 4.81 -4.67
C SER A 160 -12.23 5.98 -3.69
N SER A 161 -11.09 6.39 -3.15
CA SER A 161 -11.00 7.57 -2.29
C SER A 161 -9.68 8.31 -2.41
N ILE A 162 -9.70 9.61 -2.09
CA ILE A 162 -8.53 10.47 -2.06
C ILE A 162 -8.54 11.19 -0.72
N ILE A 163 -7.51 10.92 0.08
CA ILE A 163 -7.27 11.56 1.38
C ILE A 163 -6.02 12.41 1.26
N ARG A 164 -5.98 13.58 1.89
CA ARG A 164 -4.82 14.46 1.82
C ARG A 164 -4.44 15.07 3.16
N ILE A 165 -3.20 15.46 3.26
CA ILE A 165 -2.66 16.32 4.32
C ILE A 165 -1.85 17.45 3.70
N ALA A 166 -1.77 18.59 4.39
CA ALA A 166 -0.88 19.66 3.97
C ALA A 166 0.57 19.21 4.13
N SER A 167 1.37 19.25 3.07
CA SER A 167 2.78 18.92 3.15
C SER A 167 3.48 19.93 4.07
N PRO A 168 4.28 19.46 5.04
CA PRO A 168 5.05 20.33 5.91
C PRO A 168 6.18 21.05 5.16
N GLY A 169 6.45 20.64 3.90
CA GLY A 169 7.59 21.07 3.08
C GLY A 169 8.92 20.61 3.66
N GLN A 170 10.00 20.76 2.90
CA GLN A 170 11.35 20.48 3.37
C GLN A 170 12.22 21.75 3.52
N GLY A 171 13.39 21.60 4.15
CA GLY A 171 14.41 22.66 4.21
C GLY A 171 14.19 23.74 5.27
N ILE A 172 14.69 24.94 5.01
CA ILE A 172 14.88 25.97 6.04
C ILE A 172 13.57 26.47 6.66
N MET A 173 12.49 26.52 5.88
CA MET A 173 11.19 26.97 6.35
C MET A 173 10.55 25.95 7.32
N HIS A 174 10.63 24.67 6.99
CA HIS A 174 10.20 23.60 7.89
C HIS A 174 10.99 23.62 9.20
N TRP A 175 12.32 23.79 9.11
CA TRP A 175 13.18 23.92 10.29
C TRP A 175 12.81 25.13 11.16
N LEU A 176 12.49 26.27 10.55
CA LEU A 176 12.04 27.47 11.27
C LEU A 176 10.70 27.23 11.99
N ASP A 177 9.76 26.55 11.36
CA ASP A 177 8.46 26.23 11.97
C ASP A 177 8.61 25.26 13.14
N LYS A 178 9.38 24.18 12.96
CA LYS A 178 9.77 23.25 14.04
C LYS A 178 10.47 23.98 15.19
N ARG A 179 11.35 24.93 14.87
CA ARG A 179 12.00 25.78 15.88
C ARG A 179 11.04 26.75 16.55
N LYS A 180 9.95 27.19 15.92
CA LYS A 180 8.99 28.14 16.51
C LYS A 180 7.93 27.44 17.37
N ARG A 181 7.34 26.36 16.85
CA ARG A 181 6.17 25.68 17.42
C ARG A 181 6.54 24.41 18.19
N GLY A 182 7.70 23.82 17.92
CA GLY A 182 8.14 22.56 18.51
C GLY A 182 7.69 21.35 17.69
N GLU A 183 8.39 20.23 17.89
CA GLU A 183 8.16 19.01 17.11
C GLU A 183 6.74 18.47 17.25
N LEU A 184 6.22 18.43 18.47
CA LEU A 184 4.87 17.92 18.73
C LEU A 184 3.82 18.67 17.91
N ALA A 185 3.94 19.98 17.77
CA ALA A 185 3.00 20.78 16.97
C ALA A 185 3.10 20.42 15.48
N CYS A 186 4.31 20.23 14.95
CA CYS A 186 4.52 19.83 13.56
C CYS A 186 3.95 18.43 13.28
N GLN A 187 4.13 17.49 14.21
CA GLN A 187 3.60 16.13 14.08
C GLN A 187 2.05 16.13 14.11
N LEU A 188 1.43 16.99 14.92
CA LEU A 188 -0.03 17.14 14.93
C LEU A 188 -0.62 17.78 13.66
N ASP A 189 0.15 18.58 12.93
CA ASP A 189 -0.30 19.11 11.63
C ASP A 189 -0.48 17.96 10.61
N LEU A 190 0.33 16.90 10.70
CA LEU A 190 0.24 15.70 9.86
C LEU A 190 -0.96 14.79 10.18
N LEU A 191 -1.70 15.09 11.25
CA LEU A 191 -2.95 14.43 11.61
C LEU A 191 -4.19 15.22 11.14
N ASP A 192 -3.98 16.37 10.50
CA ASP A 192 -5.06 17.20 9.94
C ASP A 192 -5.41 16.71 8.54
N ILE A 193 -6.17 15.62 8.49
CA ILE A 193 -6.54 14.89 7.28
C ILE A 193 -7.84 15.43 6.65
N GLU A 194 -7.85 15.57 5.33
CA GLU A 194 -9.01 15.97 4.53
C GLU A 194 -9.39 14.88 3.53
N ILE A 195 -10.69 14.59 3.42
CA ILE A 195 -11.22 13.65 2.40
C ILE A 195 -11.69 14.48 1.19
N ILE A 196 -11.03 14.30 0.05
CA ILE A 196 -11.30 15.04 -1.19
C ILE A 196 -12.29 14.33 -2.07
N GLN A 197 -12.06 13.03 -2.22
CA GLN A 197 -12.98 12.15 -2.88
C GLN A 197 -13.29 11.03 -1.89
N PRO A 198 -14.52 10.97 -1.37
CA PRO A 198 -14.87 9.90 -0.48
C PRO A 198 -15.21 8.64 -1.29
N ALA A 199 -15.07 7.46 -0.66
CA ALA A 199 -15.50 6.19 -1.27
C ALA A 199 -16.94 6.31 -1.80
N PRO A 200 -17.26 5.77 -2.99
CA PRO A 200 -18.63 5.78 -3.50
C PRO A 200 -19.60 5.16 -2.47
N ASP A 201 -19.14 4.15 -1.75
CA ASP A 201 -19.80 3.58 -0.58
C ASP A 201 -19.37 4.30 0.71
N LEU A 202 -19.67 5.60 0.78
CA LEU A 202 -19.42 6.46 1.93
C LEU A 202 -19.98 5.95 3.26
N GLN A 203 -20.75 4.85 3.27
CA GLN A 203 -21.14 4.14 4.48
C GLN A 203 -20.02 3.29 5.10
N ASP A 204 -18.82 3.24 4.50
CA ASP A 204 -17.62 2.59 5.06
C ASP A 204 -17.37 3.13 6.48
N THR A 205 -17.89 2.38 7.45
CA THR A 205 -17.98 2.78 8.85
C THR A 205 -16.60 2.74 9.49
N ASP A 206 -15.74 1.85 8.99
CA ASP A 206 -14.40 1.61 9.50
C ASP A 206 -13.47 2.76 9.10
N LEU A 207 -13.50 3.20 7.83
CA LEU A 207 -12.73 4.37 7.42
C LEU A 207 -13.18 5.63 8.17
N ARG A 208 -14.49 5.88 8.31
CA ARG A 208 -14.98 7.04 9.06
C ARG A 208 -14.55 6.99 10.52
N GLN A 209 -14.60 5.81 11.14
CA GLN A 209 -14.14 5.62 12.50
C GLN A 209 -12.64 5.91 12.62
N LEU A 210 -11.82 5.41 11.70
CA LEU A 210 -10.38 5.67 11.66
C LEU A 210 -10.08 7.18 11.60
N ILE A 211 -10.74 7.90 10.69
CA ILE A 211 -10.57 9.36 10.52
C ILE A 211 -10.96 10.11 11.81
N ASN A 212 -12.09 9.73 12.43
CA ASN A 212 -12.53 10.32 13.69
C ASN A 212 -11.52 10.07 14.83
N GLU A 213 -10.92 8.87 14.88
CA GLU A 213 -9.91 8.52 15.88
C GLU A 213 -8.63 9.36 15.72
N VAL A 214 -8.17 9.58 14.47
CA VAL A 214 -7.03 10.46 14.18
C VAL A 214 -7.33 11.91 14.60
N GLN A 215 -8.51 12.43 14.26
CA GLN A 215 -8.92 13.79 14.64
C GLN A 215 -9.10 13.96 16.16
N ALA A 216 -9.59 12.92 16.85
CA ALA A 216 -9.71 12.91 18.31
C ALA A 216 -8.33 12.98 18.97
N LEU A 217 -7.35 12.25 18.45
CA LEU A 217 -5.96 12.29 18.93
C LEU A 217 -5.39 13.71 18.76
N ARG A 218 -5.55 14.31 17.58
CA ARG A 218 -5.12 15.69 17.31
C ARG A 218 -5.77 16.68 18.28
N THR A 219 -7.07 16.52 18.55
CA THR A 219 -7.82 17.36 19.48
C THR A 219 -7.31 17.23 20.91
N ALA A 220 -7.05 16.00 21.37
CA ALA A 220 -6.56 15.74 22.74
C ALA A 220 -5.20 16.41 23.03
N LEU A 221 -4.38 16.59 22.00
CA LEU A 221 -3.07 17.25 22.09
C LEU A 221 -3.07 18.70 21.57
N GLY A 222 -4.22 19.24 21.18
CA GLY A 222 -4.32 20.51 20.44
C GLY A 222 -3.72 21.73 21.13
N ALA A 223 -3.55 21.71 22.46
CA ALA A 223 -2.84 22.75 23.19
C ALA A 223 -1.37 22.92 22.75
N SER A 224 -0.73 21.87 22.23
CA SER A 224 0.64 21.94 21.70
C SER A 224 0.74 22.82 20.44
N LEU A 225 -0.35 22.96 19.67
CA LEU A 225 -0.36 23.73 18.42
C LEU A 225 -0.10 25.22 18.67
N SER A 226 -0.52 25.74 19.83
CA SER A 226 -0.37 27.14 20.24
C SER A 226 0.64 27.34 21.38
N ASN A 227 1.00 26.30 22.12
CA ASN A 227 1.97 26.36 23.21
C ASN A 227 3.10 25.36 23.02
N ARG A 228 4.26 25.86 22.60
CA ARG A 228 5.49 25.05 22.41
C ARG A 228 5.95 24.31 23.68
N ARG A 229 5.67 24.86 24.86
CA ARG A 229 6.07 24.26 26.15
C ARG A 229 4.98 23.36 26.74
N TYR A 230 3.96 23.05 25.96
CA TYR A 230 2.92 22.14 26.40
C TYR A 230 3.51 20.75 26.64
N GLU A 231 3.24 20.22 27.82
CA GLU A 231 3.56 18.85 28.20
C GLU A 231 2.23 18.14 28.49
N PRO A 232 1.90 17.07 27.75
CA PRO A 232 0.72 16.27 28.04
C PRO A 232 0.81 15.65 29.43
N THR A 233 -0.33 15.49 30.09
CA THR A 233 -0.41 14.71 31.32
C THR A 233 -0.06 13.23 31.07
N ARG A 234 0.23 12.49 32.13
CA ARG A 234 0.49 11.04 32.03
C ARG A 234 -0.70 10.28 31.42
N GLU A 235 -1.91 10.65 31.82
CA GLU A 235 -3.14 10.05 31.30
C GLU A 235 -3.31 10.33 29.81
N GLN A 236 -3.12 11.58 29.37
CA GLN A 236 -3.12 11.92 27.94
C GLN A 236 -2.04 11.17 27.17
N SER A 237 -0.84 11.03 27.75
CA SER A 237 0.26 10.29 27.11
C SER A 237 -0.10 8.82 26.89
N GLN A 238 -0.68 8.17 27.91
CA GLN A 238 -1.15 6.78 27.80
C GLN A 238 -2.27 6.63 26.77
N GLN A 239 -3.22 7.56 26.77
CA GLN A 239 -4.30 7.58 25.79
C GLN A 239 -3.74 7.70 24.37
N VAL A 240 -2.80 8.62 24.12
CA VAL A 240 -2.16 8.80 22.81
C VAL A 240 -1.46 7.54 22.34
N VAL A 241 -0.69 6.87 23.21
CA VAL A 241 -0.03 5.60 22.87
C VAL A 241 -1.07 4.55 22.46
N SER A 242 -2.15 4.40 23.25
CA SER A 242 -3.20 3.42 22.97
C SER A 242 -3.97 3.72 21.69
N SER A 243 -4.30 4.99 21.44
CA SER A 243 -5.03 5.41 20.24
C SER A 243 -4.16 5.30 19.00
N ALA A 244 -2.89 5.73 19.06
CA ALA A 244 -1.96 5.59 17.93
C ALA A 244 -1.74 4.11 17.57
N ALA A 245 -1.57 3.23 18.56
CA ALA A 245 -1.48 1.79 18.31
C ALA A 245 -2.76 1.25 17.65
N LYS A 246 -3.94 1.57 18.20
CA LYS A 246 -5.22 1.14 17.63
C LYS A 246 -5.41 1.59 16.18
N ILE A 247 -5.04 2.83 15.86
CA ILE A 247 -5.14 3.39 14.50
C ILE A 247 -4.19 2.64 13.56
N LEU A 248 -2.94 2.42 13.98
CA LEU A 248 -1.93 1.73 13.17
C LEU A 248 -2.22 0.23 12.99
N ASP A 249 -2.85 -0.41 13.98
CA ASP A 249 -3.24 -1.82 13.92
C ASP A 249 -4.57 -2.03 13.16
N SER A 250 -5.22 -0.97 12.69
CA SER A 250 -6.45 -1.04 11.90
C SER A 250 -6.17 -1.60 10.51
N THR A 251 -7.08 -2.44 10.00
CA THR A 251 -7.07 -2.90 8.61
C THR A 251 -7.25 -1.77 7.60
N GLU A 252 -7.67 -0.60 8.04
CA GLU A 252 -7.87 0.60 7.22
C GLU A 252 -6.69 1.60 7.29
N ALA A 253 -5.66 1.30 8.09
CA ALA A 253 -4.50 2.20 8.28
C ALA A 253 -3.80 2.53 6.96
N PHE A 254 -3.79 1.59 6.01
CA PHE A 254 -3.18 1.77 4.68
C PHE A 254 -3.74 2.98 3.92
N ARG A 255 -5.02 3.36 4.15
CA ARG A 255 -5.65 4.51 3.48
C ARG A 255 -5.13 5.86 3.98
N LEU A 256 -4.40 5.91 5.08
CA LEU A 256 -3.82 7.15 5.60
C LEU A 256 -2.57 7.54 4.79
N PRO A 257 -2.34 8.85 4.53
CA PRO A 257 -1.07 9.32 3.96
C PRO A 257 0.14 8.82 4.75
N GLY A 258 1.26 8.59 4.06
CA GLY A 258 2.45 7.98 4.66
C GLY A 258 2.98 8.79 5.84
N GLN A 259 3.06 10.12 5.69
CA GLN A 259 3.50 11.00 6.78
C GLN A 259 2.53 11.01 7.97
N THR A 260 1.24 10.74 7.76
CA THR A 260 0.29 10.58 8.87
C THR A 260 0.63 9.32 9.67
N GLN A 261 0.94 8.20 9.00
CA GLN A 261 1.34 6.96 9.67
C GLN A 261 2.66 7.16 10.44
N GLU A 262 3.67 7.77 9.81
CA GLU A 262 4.95 8.11 10.46
C GLU A 262 4.77 9.01 11.70
N SER A 263 3.86 9.99 11.63
CA SER A 263 3.53 10.85 12.77
C SER A 263 2.88 10.07 13.92
N LEU A 264 1.98 9.14 13.62
CA LEU A 264 1.37 8.26 14.62
C LEU A 264 2.41 7.36 15.30
N GLU A 265 3.35 6.80 14.53
CA GLU A 265 4.47 6.03 15.08
C GLU A 265 5.37 6.88 15.97
N TRP A 266 5.69 8.10 15.53
CA TRP A 266 6.46 9.05 16.31
C TRP A 266 5.78 9.38 17.65
N LEU A 267 4.47 9.65 17.63
CA LEU A 267 3.68 9.92 18.84
C LEU A 267 3.69 8.72 19.78
N ARG A 268 3.49 7.51 19.25
CA ARG A 268 3.58 6.25 20.00
C ARG A 268 4.94 6.12 20.69
N GLY A 269 6.04 6.27 19.95
CA GLY A 269 7.40 6.15 20.50
C GLY A 269 7.77 7.26 21.50
N ARG A 270 7.37 8.51 21.20
CA ARG A 270 7.65 9.70 22.02
C ARG A 270 7.05 9.62 23.42
N PHE A 271 5.83 9.05 23.52
CA PHE A 271 5.10 8.96 24.78
C PHE A 271 5.24 7.59 25.48
N GLN A 272 5.62 6.53 24.76
CA GLN A 272 6.07 5.28 25.39
C GLN A 272 7.35 5.46 26.21
N SER A 273 8.29 6.26 25.70
CA SER A 273 9.61 6.47 26.34
C SER A 273 9.57 7.43 27.55
N GLY A 274 8.41 8.02 27.85
CA GLY A 274 8.24 9.04 28.90
C GLY A 274 7.28 8.65 30.04
N ALA A 275 6.88 7.37 30.13
CA ALA A 275 5.88 6.86 31.08
C ALA A 275 6.47 6.17 32.32
#